data_AF-A0AAU1A2E0-F1
#
_entry.id   AF-A0AAU1A2E0-F1
#
_cell.length_a   1.000
_cell.length_b   1.000
_cell.length_c   1.000
_cell.angle_alpha   90.00
_cell.angle_beta   90.00
_cell.angle_gamma   90.00
#
_symmetry.space_group_name_H-M   'P 1'
#
loop_
_entity.id
_entity.type
_entity.pdbx_description
1 polymer ?
#
loop_
_entity_poly.entity_id
_entity_poly.type
_entity_poly.pdbx_seq_one_letter_code
_entity_poly.pdbx_strand_id
1 'polypeptide(L)'
;MEDVTSATDPADAAGWLALAPNRHTGPRVPEPSRHDRCPVTADGTRPRPATPTPRGTGEVAHAAAAFVRQHHAEQELGDPAARLAEVDAELAATGTYTHTPQELAFGARVAWRNANRCIGRLYWQSLRVRDLRHLTAAEDIAEACADHLREAAPGGRIRPLITVFAPDRPDHSGPRIWNEQLIRYAGYIQRDGHVVGDPRGTGLTAYARRLGWRGGDGSPFDVLPLLVQADPRRPPRCFDLPSDAVLEVPLLHPEFDWWSDLGLRWHAVPALANMCLEIGGVCYGAAPFNGWYMGTEIGARNLADTDRYNLLPYLAECLGLDTSSDRSLWKDRALVELNRSVLHSFDSAGVTMADHHTESRRFLTHVAREESRGRAVGADWSWIVPPLSGSTTPVFHRTYDDEPATPAYVHHPDAHTRARGEEPTTQRPTRPWRDLL
;
A
#
# COMPACT_ATOMS: atom_id res chain seq x y z
N MET A 1 7.70 -10.35 -67.04
CA MET A 1 7.32 -11.77 -67.14
C MET A 1 7.90 -12.44 -65.92
N GLU A 2 7.17 -12.88 -64.92
CA GLU A 2 5.73 -12.93 -64.65
C GLU A 2 5.65 -13.14 -63.14
N ASP A 3 4.71 -12.43 -62.53
CA ASP A 3 4.15 -12.76 -61.23
C ASP A 3 3.30 -14.04 -61.35
N VAL A 4 2.94 -14.63 -60.21
CA VAL A 4 1.62 -15.25 -59.88
C VAL A 4 1.76 -16.44 -58.90
N THR A 5 1.51 -16.15 -57.61
CA THR A 5 0.62 -16.84 -56.63
C THR A 5 0.89 -18.32 -56.22
N SER A 6 0.51 -18.88 -55.06
CA SER A 6 -0.37 -18.50 -53.93
C SER A 6 -0.10 -19.43 -52.72
N ALA A 7 -0.68 -19.03 -51.57
CA ALA A 7 -1.25 -19.88 -50.52
C ALA A 7 -0.32 -20.57 -49.50
N THR A 8 -0.16 -19.88 -48.36
CA THR A 8 -0.07 -20.46 -47.02
C THR A 8 -1.37 -21.17 -46.63
N ASP A 9 -1.30 -22.47 -46.38
CA ASP A 9 -2.38 -23.31 -45.85
C ASP A 9 -2.43 -23.23 -44.30
N PRO A 10 -3.59 -23.10 -43.64
CA PRO A 10 -3.71 -22.96 -42.20
C PRO A 10 -3.97 -24.34 -41.56
N ALA A 11 -2.92 -24.98 -41.06
CA ALA A 11 -3.04 -26.24 -40.34
C ALA A 11 -2.12 -26.28 -39.11
N ASP A 12 -2.48 -25.51 -38.08
CA ASP A 12 -1.87 -25.64 -36.73
C ASP A 12 -2.90 -25.40 -35.62
N ALA A 13 -4.11 -25.94 -35.79
CA ALA A 13 -5.21 -25.84 -34.82
C ALA A 13 -5.95 -27.18 -34.58
N ALA A 14 -5.24 -28.31 -34.63
CA ALA A 14 -5.83 -29.65 -34.44
C ALA A 14 -5.06 -30.53 -33.43
N GLY A 15 -4.61 -29.95 -32.31
CA GLY A 15 -3.92 -30.67 -31.23
C GLY A 15 -4.66 -30.76 -29.89
N TRP A 16 -5.85 -30.14 -29.75
CA TRP A 16 -6.43 -29.86 -28.41
C TRP A 16 -7.61 -30.75 -27.98
N LEU A 17 -7.87 -31.89 -28.62
CA LEU A 17 -8.91 -32.82 -28.18
C LEU A 17 -8.46 -34.28 -28.30
N ALA A 18 -7.73 -34.76 -27.28
CA ALA A 18 -7.53 -36.18 -27.05
C ALA A 18 -7.87 -36.53 -25.59
N LEU A 19 -8.94 -37.32 -25.46
CA LEU A 19 -9.55 -37.83 -24.23
C LEU A 19 -8.56 -38.65 -23.39
N ALA A 20 -8.46 -38.36 -22.09
CA ALA A 20 -7.83 -39.24 -21.11
C ALA A 20 -8.89 -40.14 -20.45
N PRO A 21 -8.65 -41.45 -20.29
CA PRO A 21 -9.61 -42.37 -19.69
C PRO A 21 -9.67 -42.21 -18.16
N ASN A 22 -10.89 -42.13 -17.65
CA ASN A 22 -11.20 -42.01 -16.23
C ASN A 22 -10.93 -43.36 -15.53
N ARG A 23 -9.92 -43.42 -14.66
CA ARG A 23 -9.71 -44.54 -13.72
C ARG A 23 -9.50 -43.95 -12.32
N HIS A 24 -10.51 -44.11 -11.46
CA HIS A 24 -10.39 -44.60 -10.07
C HIS A 24 -11.67 -44.26 -9.27
N THR A 25 -12.43 -45.28 -8.89
CA THR A 25 -13.43 -45.20 -7.83
C THR A 25 -13.13 -46.28 -6.80
N GLY A 26 -12.56 -45.86 -5.67
CA GLY A 26 -12.62 -46.54 -4.38
C GLY A 26 -12.98 -45.49 -3.32
N PRO A 27 -13.70 -45.84 -2.25
CA PRO A 27 -14.24 -44.86 -1.31
C PRO A 27 -13.11 -44.19 -0.52
N ARG A 28 -12.86 -42.91 -0.78
CA ARG A 28 -12.06 -42.04 0.09
C ARG A 28 -12.98 -41.38 1.11
N VAL A 29 -12.60 -41.48 2.39
CA VAL A 29 -13.14 -40.67 3.48
C VAL A 29 -13.03 -39.19 3.07
N PRO A 30 -14.06 -38.35 3.24
CA PRO A 30 -13.99 -36.96 2.79
C PRO A 30 -13.00 -36.20 3.67
N GLU A 31 -11.84 -35.86 3.12
CA GLU A 31 -11.08 -34.72 3.61
C GLU A 31 -11.93 -33.46 3.38
N PRO A 32 -12.00 -32.52 4.34
CA PRO A 32 -12.73 -31.28 4.16
C PRO A 32 -12.22 -30.58 2.89
N SER A 33 -13.16 -30.11 2.08
CA SER A 33 -12.85 -29.57 0.77
C SER A 33 -11.98 -28.33 0.92
N ARG A 34 -11.08 -28.06 -0.04
CA ARG A 34 -10.34 -26.79 -0.09
C ARG A 34 -11.28 -25.57 -0.16
N HIS A 35 -12.56 -25.78 -0.51
CA HIS A 35 -13.60 -24.75 -0.48
C HIS A 35 -14.03 -24.33 0.93
N ASP A 36 -13.90 -25.19 1.94
CA ASP A 36 -14.16 -24.84 3.35
C ASP A 36 -13.06 -23.92 3.93
N ARG A 37 -11.99 -23.68 3.17
CA ARG A 37 -10.90 -22.74 3.48
C ARG A 37 -10.85 -21.54 2.54
N CYS A 38 -11.86 -21.36 1.69
CA CYS A 38 -11.93 -20.18 0.82
C CYS A 38 -12.06 -18.92 1.71
N PRO A 39 -11.10 -17.98 1.68
CA PRO A 39 -11.17 -16.76 2.49
C PRO A 39 -12.24 -15.78 1.98
N VAL A 40 -12.96 -16.15 0.92
CA VAL A 40 -14.09 -15.43 0.35
C VAL A 40 -15.35 -16.22 0.72
N THR A 41 -16.25 -15.62 1.50
CA THR A 41 -17.56 -16.19 1.84
C THR A 41 -18.40 -16.35 0.57
N ALA A 42 -19.47 -17.14 0.65
CA ALA A 42 -20.33 -17.45 -0.49
C ALA A 42 -20.96 -16.22 -1.19
N ASP A 43 -20.94 -15.05 -0.53
CA ASP A 43 -21.41 -13.76 -1.04
C ASP A 43 -20.28 -12.89 -1.66
N GLY A 44 -19.07 -13.43 -1.82
CA GLY A 44 -17.94 -12.71 -2.41
C GLY A 44 -17.21 -11.78 -1.44
N THR A 45 -17.60 -11.73 -0.16
CA THR A 45 -16.92 -10.90 0.84
C THR A 45 -15.79 -11.66 1.52
N ARG A 46 -14.70 -10.98 1.91
CA ARG A 46 -13.71 -11.59 2.80
C ARG A 46 -14.10 -11.27 4.25
N PRO A 47 -13.98 -12.21 5.20
CA PRO A 47 -14.13 -11.89 6.62
C PRO A 47 -13.26 -10.67 6.94
N ARG A 48 -13.86 -9.63 7.51
CA ARG A 48 -13.09 -8.49 8.02
C ARG A 48 -12.05 -9.04 9.00
N PRO A 49 -10.77 -8.63 8.90
CA PRO A 49 -9.82 -8.97 9.94
C PRO A 49 -10.42 -8.54 11.29
N ALA A 50 -10.33 -9.43 12.27
CA ALA A 50 -10.78 -9.14 13.61
C ALA A 50 -10.15 -7.81 14.08
N THR A 51 -10.95 -6.95 14.70
CA THR A 51 -10.44 -5.73 15.33
C THR A 51 -9.32 -6.14 16.29
N PRO A 52 -8.10 -5.58 16.18
CA PRO A 52 -7.06 -5.91 17.14
C PRO A 52 -7.52 -5.44 18.53
N THR A 53 -7.80 -6.39 19.41
CA THR A 53 -8.05 -6.13 20.83
C THR A 53 -6.74 -5.60 21.43
N PRO A 54 -6.78 -4.67 22.40
CA PRO A 54 -5.58 -4.29 23.15
C PRO A 54 -4.90 -5.54 23.68
N ARG A 55 -3.64 -5.77 23.27
CA ARG A 55 -2.93 -7.00 23.63
C ARG A 55 -2.68 -7.02 25.14
N GLY A 56 -3.02 -8.13 25.78
CA GLY A 56 -2.68 -8.35 27.17
C GLY A 56 -1.15 -8.38 27.36
N THR A 57 -0.65 -8.08 28.55
CA THR A 57 0.79 -8.10 28.85
C THR A 57 1.45 -9.44 28.52
N GLY A 58 0.75 -10.56 28.72
CA GLY A 58 1.21 -11.90 28.32
C GLY A 58 1.34 -12.11 26.81
N GLU A 59 0.48 -11.48 26.00
CA GLU A 59 0.57 -11.54 24.53
C GLU A 59 1.75 -10.71 24.02
N VAL A 60 2.02 -9.55 24.64
CA VAL A 60 3.19 -8.72 24.32
C VAL A 60 4.48 -9.49 24.66
N ALA A 61 4.57 -10.13 25.83
CA ALA A 61 5.74 -10.92 26.21
C ALA A 61 6.03 -12.07 25.22
N HIS A 62 5.00 -12.81 24.82
CA HIS A 62 5.16 -13.87 23.83
C HIS A 62 5.65 -13.34 22.47
N ALA A 63 5.05 -12.25 21.98
CA ALA A 63 5.44 -11.62 20.72
C ALA A 63 6.87 -11.05 20.77
N ALA A 64 7.25 -10.44 21.89
CA ALA A 64 8.59 -9.91 22.10
C ALA A 64 9.64 -11.02 22.08
N ALA A 65 9.40 -12.11 22.81
CA ALA A 65 10.31 -13.24 22.85
C ALA A 65 10.46 -13.93 21.48
N ALA A 66 9.37 -14.06 20.71
CA ALA A 66 9.41 -14.58 19.34
C ALA A 66 10.26 -13.68 18.42
N PHE A 67 10.03 -12.37 18.48
CA PHE A 67 10.77 -11.38 17.69
C PHE A 67 12.27 -11.35 18.02
N VAL A 68 12.65 -11.32 19.31
CA VAL A 68 14.05 -11.30 19.74
C VAL A 68 14.78 -12.56 19.27
N ARG A 69 14.17 -13.74 19.41
CA ARG A 69 14.75 -15.00 18.90
C ARG A 69 14.93 -14.97 17.38
N GLN A 70 13.94 -14.45 16.65
CA GLN A 70 14.03 -14.31 15.20
C GLN A 70 15.17 -13.36 14.80
N HIS A 71 15.29 -12.21 15.46
CA HIS A 71 16.36 -11.25 15.23
C HIS A 71 17.74 -11.86 15.45
N HIS A 72 17.94 -12.55 16.58
CA HIS A 72 19.20 -13.23 16.88
C HIS A 72 19.54 -14.33 15.87
N ALA A 73 18.56 -15.13 15.46
CA ALA A 73 18.76 -16.20 14.50
C ALA A 73 19.10 -15.68 13.10
N GLU A 74 18.37 -14.67 12.59
CA GLU A 74 18.57 -14.16 11.23
C GLU A 74 19.75 -13.18 11.11
N GLN A 75 20.23 -12.61 12.22
CA GLN A 75 21.42 -11.74 12.26
C GLN A 75 22.66 -12.42 12.87
N GLU A 76 22.58 -13.72 13.18
CA GLU A 76 23.68 -14.53 13.73
C GLU A 76 24.33 -13.93 15.01
N LEU A 77 23.50 -13.38 15.91
CA LEU A 77 23.96 -12.63 17.09
C LEU A 77 24.27 -13.50 18.32
N GLY A 78 24.18 -14.83 18.20
CA GLY A 78 24.36 -15.76 19.30
C GLY A 78 23.14 -15.86 20.23
N ASP A 79 23.36 -16.30 21.47
CA ASP A 79 22.31 -16.63 22.43
C ASP A 79 21.45 -15.40 22.83
N PRO A 80 20.11 -15.43 22.61
CA PRO A 80 19.22 -14.34 22.99
C PRO A 80 18.91 -14.24 24.49
N ALA A 81 19.37 -15.17 25.34
CA ALA A 81 18.96 -15.25 26.74
C ALA A 81 19.13 -13.94 27.54
N ALA A 82 20.26 -13.25 27.38
CA ALA A 82 20.51 -11.99 28.07
C ALA A 82 19.50 -10.90 27.64
N ARG A 83 19.27 -10.76 26.33
CA ARG A 83 18.32 -9.78 25.80
C ARG A 83 16.88 -10.12 26.18
N LEU A 84 16.51 -11.40 26.20
CA LEU A 84 15.19 -11.83 26.66
C LEU A 84 14.97 -11.46 28.13
N ALA A 85 15.97 -11.66 29.00
CA ALA A 85 15.88 -11.28 30.41
C ALA A 85 15.71 -9.76 30.61
N GLU A 86 16.40 -8.93 29.81
CA GLU A 86 16.20 -7.48 29.82
C GLU A 86 14.78 -7.09 29.40
N VAL A 87 14.27 -7.69 28.34
CA VAL A 87 12.91 -7.45 27.82
C VAL A 87 11.86 -7.86 28.85
N ASP A 88 12.01 -9.02 29.48
CA ASP A 88 11.10 -9.48 30.53
C ASP A 88 11.09 -8.53 31.75
N ALA A 89 12.25 -8.00 32.13
CA ALA A 89 12.36 -7.03 33.21
C ALA A 89 11.68 -5.69 32.86
N GLU A 90 11.86 -5.17 31.64
CA GLU A 90 11.21 -3.93 31.18
C GLU A 90 9.69 -4.10 31.08
N LEU A 91 9.23 -5.26 30.58
CA LEU A 91 7.82 -5.62 30.51
C LEU A 91 7.18 -5.68 31.90
N ALA A 92 7.85 -6.31 32.87
CA ALA A 92 7.37 -6.37 34.25
C ALA A 92 7.27 -4.99 34.89
N ALA A 93 8.21 -4.08 34.58
CA ALA A 93 8.26 -2.74 35.15
C ALA A 93 7.29 -1.75 34.50
N THR A 94 7.08 -1.83 33.18
CA THR A 94 6.41 -0.77 32.40
C THR A 94 5.20 -1.26 31.59
N GLY A 95 5.00 -2.57 31.47
CA GLY A 95 3.98 -3.17 30.60
C GLY A 95 4.34 -3.19 29.11
N THR A 96 5.53 -2.70 28.74
CA THR A 96 6.07 -2.73 27.36
C THR A 96 7.60 -2.86 27.38
N TYR A 97 8.26 -2.81 26.23
CA TYR A 97 9.72 -2.78 26.13
C TYR A 97 10.18 -1.88 24.98
N THR A 98 11.48 -1.54 25.00
CA THR A 98 12.05 -0.64 24.01
C THR A 98 13.00 -1.39 23.08
N HIS A 99 12.69 -1.36 21.78
CA HIS A 99 13.59 -1.86 20.75
C HIS A 99 14.88 -1.04 20.68
N THR A 100 16.02 -1.73 20.50
CA THR A 100 17.26 -1.09 20.06
C THR A 100 17.11 -0.55 18.63
N PRO A 101 17.97 0.39 18.17
CA PRO A 101 17.94 0.85 16.77
C PRO A 101 18.10 -0.29 15.76
N GLN A 102 18.90 -1.31 16.08
CA GLN A 102 19.13 -2.49 15.24
C GLN A 102 17.88 -3.37 15.17
N GLU A 103 17.24 -3.63 16.31
CA GLU A 103 15.96 -4.35 16.38
C GLU A 103 14.88 -3.62 15.58
N LEU A 104 14.77 -2.29 15.73
CA LEU A 104 13.79 -1.49 14.98
C LEU A 104 14.03 -1.60 13.48
N ALA A 105 15.28 -1.49 13.03
CA ALA A 105 15.63 -1.58 11.62
C ALA A 105 15.36 -2.98 11.04
N PHE A 106 15.69 -4.03 11.80
CA PHE A 106 15.36 -5.41 11.43
C PHE A 106 13.85 -5.62 11.35
N GLY A 107 13.10 -5.19 12.36
CA GLY A 107 11.65 -5.33 12.43
C GLY A 107 10.93 -4.62 11.28
N ALA A 108 11.32 -3.38 10.95
CA ALA A 108 10.75 -2.66 9.81
C ALA A 108 11.01 -3.37 8.47
N ARG A 109 12.23 -3.87 8.26
CA ARG A 109 12.60 -4.63 7.06
C ARG A 109 11.83 -5.94 6.92
N VAL A 110 11.72 -6.70 8.00
CA VAL A 110 10.96 -7.95 8.00
C VAL A 110 9.46 -7.69 7.85
N ALA A 111 8.92 -6.61 8.41
CA ALA A 111 7.54 -6.19 8.17
C ALA A 111 7.25 -5.97 6.68
N TRP A 112 8.19 -5.37 5.94
CA TRP A 112 8.06 -5.23 4.48
C TRP A 112 8.14 -6.59 3.77
N ARG A 113 9.09 -7.44 4.15
CA ARG A 113 9.21 -8.82 3.63
C ARG A 113 7.91 -9.62 3.81
N ASN A 114 7.20 -9.39 4.91
CA ASN A 114 5.96 -10.04 5.28
C ASN A 114 4.70 -9.38 4.68
N ALA A 115 4.83 -8.30 3.89
CA ALA A 115 3.69 -7.58 3.36
C ALA A 115 3.02 -8.30 2.17
N ASN A 116 2.00 -9.12 2.44
CA ASN A 116 1.32 -9.97 1.45
C ASN A 116 0.74 -9.22 0.25
N ARG A 117 0.44 -7.93 0.40
CA ARG A 117 -0.10 -7.06 -0.65
C ARG A 117 0.95 -6.26 -1.43
N CYS A 118 2.24 -6.45 -1.13
CA CYS A 118 3.33 -5.73 -1.77
C CYS A 118 4.04 -6.61 -2.81
N ILE A 119 4.00 -6.19 -4.08
CA ILE A 119 4.74 -6.84 -5.17
C ILE A 119 6.24 -6.50 -5.12
N GLY A 120 6.59 -5.31 -4.63
CA GLY A 120 7.97 -4.79 -4.56
C GLY A 120 8.86 -5.37 -3.45
N ARG A 121 8.59 -6.60 -2.97
CA ARG A 121 9.28 -7.17 -1.80
C ARG A 121 10.73 -7.56 -2.06
N LEU A 122 11.20 -7.61 -3.30
CA LEU A 122 12.60 -7.96 -3.61
C LEU A 122 13.62 -7.03 -2.92
N TYR A 123 13.23 -5.78 -2.64
CA TYR A 123 14.13 -4.75 -2.11
C TYR A 123 14.09 -4.62 -0.58
N TRP A 124 13.41 -5.52 0.12
CA TRP A 124 13.11 -5.38 1.56
C TRP A 124 14.34 -5.07 2.43
N GLN A 125 15.51 -5.63 2.09
CA GLN A 125 16.77 -5.41 2.80
C GLN A 125 17.36 -4.02 2.62
N SER A 126 17.00 -3.33 1.54
CA SER A 126 17.51 -1.99 1.20
C SER A 126 16.81 -0.85 1.95
N LEU A 127 15.77 -1.16 2.72
CA LEU A 127 15.02 -0.17 3.48
C LEU A 127 15.92 0.58 4.47
N ARG A 128 15.98 1.89 4.28
CA ARG A 128 16.60 2.83 5.22
C ARG A 128 15.59 3.19 6.30
N VAL A 129 16.03 3.27 7.55
CA VAL A 129 15.18 3.53 8.71
C VAL A 129 15.65 4.79 9.41
N ARG A 130 14.77 5.80 9.48
CA ARG A 130 14.94 7.02 10.28
C ARG A 130 14.27 6.78 11.63
N ASP A 131 15.10 6.61 12.66
CA ASP A 131 14.62 6.43 14.04
C ASP A 131 14.38 7.80 14.69
N LEU A 132 13.13 8.27 14.61
CA LEU A 132 12.69 9.56 15.15
C LEU A 132 11.69 9.36 16.29
N ARG A 133 11.82 8.26 17.05
CA ARG A 133 10.96 7.93 18.20
C ARG A 133 10.99 8.98 19.32
N HIS A 134 11.96 9.88 19.30
CA HIS A 134 12.13 10.97 20.26
C HIS A 134 11.29 12.22 19.94
N LEU A 135 10.77 12.35 18.70
CA LEU A 135 9.96 13.50 18.32
C LEU A 135 8.54 13.38 18.88
N THR A 136 8.05 14.47 19.48
CA THR A 136 6.75 14.51 20.16
C THR A 136 5.86 15.67 19.71
N ALA A 137 6.44 16.78 19.25
CA ALA A 137 5.66 17.91 18.76
C ALA A 137 5.12 17.65 17.33
N ALA A 138 3.91 18.13 17.05
CA ALA A 138 3.27 17.92 15.76
C ALA A 138 4.03 18.62 14.61
N GLU A 139 4.61 19.79 14.90
CA GLU A 139 5.50 20.55 14.00
C GLU A 139 6.72 19.73 13.57
N ASP A 140 7.44 19.17 14.54
CA ASP A 140 8.67 18.41 14.29
C ASP A 140 8.37 17.14 13.50
N ILE A 141 7.23 16.49 13.78
CA ILE A 141 6.76 15.32 13.04
C ILE A 141 6.42 15.70 11.59
N ALA A 142 5.74 16.83 11.38
CA ALA A 142 5.41 17.31 10.05
C ALA A 142 6.67 17.67 9.23
N GLU A 143 7.63 18.38 9.83
CA GLU A 143 8.91 18.70 9.17
C GLU A 143 9.69 17.42 8.87
N ALA A 144 9.74 16.46 9.81
CA ALA A 144 10.37 15.17 9.57
C ALA A 144 9.72 14.38 8.43
N CYS A 145 8.42 14.57 8.17
CA CYS A 145 7.74 14.00 7.01
C CYS A 145 8.13 14.72 5.70
N ALA A 146 8.30 16.05 5.71
CA ALA A 146 8.84 16.78 4.55
C ALA A 146 10.28 16.32 4.24
N ASP A 147 11.13 16.20 5.26
CA ASP A 147 12.48 15.66 5.12
C ASP A 147 12.51 14.22 4.61
N HIS A 148 11.52 13.40 4.99
CA HIS A 148 11.39 12.04 4.45
C HIS A 148 11.25 12.10 2.93
N LEU A 149 10.40 12.98 2.40
CA LEU A 149 10.18 13.11 0.96
C LEU A 149 11.43 13.62 0.23
N ARG A 150 12.12 14.62 0.80
CA ARG A 150 13.41 15.12 0.27
C ARG A 150 14.47 14.02 0.20
N GLU A 151 14.62 13.25 1.28
CA GLU A 151 15.58 12.14 1.37
C GLU A 151 15.19 10.93 0.49
N ALA A 152 13.90 10.73 0.25
CA ALA A 152 13.38 9.60 -0.51
C ALA A 152 13.71 9.72 -2.00
N ALA A 153 13.74 10.94 -2.57
CA ALA A 153 13.88 11.14 -4.02
C ALA A 153 15.02 12.11 -4.45
N PRO A 154 16.27 11.92 -3.98
CA PRO A 154 17.39 12.79 -4.34
C PRO A 154 17.62 12.78 -5.86
N GLY A 155 17.32 13.90 -6.52
CA GLY A 155 17.41 14.03 -7.98
C GLY A 155 16.54 13.04 -8.75
N GLY A 156 15.34 12.72 -8.24
CA GLY A 156 14.41 11.77 -8.88
C GLY A 156 14.71 10.29 -8.64
N ARG A 157 15.86 9.96 -8.01
CA ARG A 157 16.26 8.59 -7.71
C ARG A 157 15.61 8.11 -6.41
N ILE A 158 14.44 7.50 -6.52
CA ILE A 158 13.63 7.09 -5.36
C ILE A 158 14.30 5.91 -4.63
N ARG A 159 14.36 6.00 -3.30
CA ARG A 159 14.92 4.96 -2.42
C ARG A 159 13.88 4.53 -1.39
N PRO A 160 13.88 3.25 -0.96
CA PRO A 160 12.98 2.82 0.08
C PRO A 160 13.40 3.40 1.43
N LEU A 161 12.49 4.12 2.07
CA LEU A 161 12.72 4.81 3.32
C LEU A 161 11.50 4.62 4.24
N ILE A 162 11.75 4.50 5.53
CA ILE A 162 10.72 4.59 6.57
C ILE A 162 11.19 5.56 7.64
N THR A 163 10.29 6.41 8.11
CA THR A 163 10.49 7.20 9.32
C THR A 163 9.62 6.64 10.42
N VAL A 164 10.19 6.27 11.55
CA VAL A 164 9.45 5.69 12.68
C VAL A 164 9.39 6.70 13.82
N PHE A 165 8.18 7.10 14.21
CA PHE A 165 7.92 7.97 15.36
C PHE A 165 7.61 7.15 16.62
N ALA A 166 7.33 7.82 17.74
CA ALA A 166 7.11 7.16 19.03
C ALA A 166 6.03 6.06 18.96
N PRO A 167 6.24 4.90 19.63
CA PRO A 167 5.23 3.85 19.70
C PRO A 167 4.09 4.22 20.64
N ASP A 168 3.00 3.46 20.57
CA ASP A 168 2.02 3.42 21.65
C ASP A 168 2.61 2.74 22.88
N ARG A 169 2.34 3.32 24.05
CA ARG A 169 2.66 2.76 25.37
C ARG A 169 1.39 2.61 26.20
N PRO A 170 1.41 1.81 27.29
CA PRO A 170 0.24 1.63 28.14
C PRO A 170 -0.34 2.92 28.74
N ASP A 171 0.51 3.92 28.98
CA ASP A 171 0.18 5.20 29.62
C ASP A 171 -0.03 6.35 28.61
N HIS A 172 0.53 6.26 27.40
CA HIS A 172 0.39 7.28 26.36
C HIS A 172 0.41 6.68 24.95
N SER A 173 -0.44 7.18 24.06
CA SER A 173 -0.38 6.81 22.64
C SER A 173 0.69 7.61 21.90
N GLY A 174 1.33 6.97 20.92
CA GLY A 174 2.21 7.65 19.97
C GLY A 174 1.41 8.58 19.04
N PRO A 175 2.10 9.38 18.20
CA PRO A 175 1.44 10.26 17.26
C PRO A 175 0.65 9.48 16.20
N ARG A 176 -0.25 10.18 15.50
CA ARG A 176 -0.97 9.69 14.32
C ARG A 176 -0.85 10.70 13.18
N ILE A 177 -0.64 10.19 11.98
CA ILE A 177 -0.81 10.95 10.73
C ILE A 177 -2.14 10.48 10.14
N TRP A 178 -3.04 11.43 9.88
CA TRP A 178 -4.38 11.10 9.38
C TRP A 178 -4.37 10.78 7.88
N ASN A 179 -3.42 11.36 7.13
CA ASN A 179 -3.28 11.14 5.70
C ASN A 179 -2.96 9.68 5.37
N GLU A 180 -3.58 9.14 4.30
CA GLU A 180 -3.23 7.80 3.81
C GLU A 180 -1.79 7.72 3.29
N GLN A 181 -1.36 8.78 2.61
CA GLN A 181 -0.01 8.96 2.11
C GLN A 181 0.45 10.38 2.46
N LEU A 182 1.76 10.59 2.58
CA LEU A 182 2.30 11.92 2.86
C LEU A 182 1.89 12.92 1.77
N ILE A 183 1.92 12.51 0.50
CA ILE A 183 1.40 13.31 -0.61
C ILE A 183 0.11 12.67 -1.12
N ARG A 184 -0.98 13.44 -1.13
CA ARG A 184 -2.23 13.15 -1.82
C ARG A 184 -2.85 14.45 -2.33
N TYR A 185 -3.62 14.35 -3.40
CA TYR A 185 -4.39 15.47 -3.91
C TYR A 185 -5.73 15.61 -3.18
N ALA A 186 -6.18 16.85 -3.07
CA ALA A 186 -7.46 17.21 -2.48
C ALA A 186 -8.63 16.86 -3.42
N GLY A 187 -9.83 16.78 -2.85
CA GLY A 187 -11.07 16.58 -3.57
C GLY A 187 -12.12 17.58 -3.10
N TYR A 188 -12.63 18.40 -4.01
CA TYR A 188 -13.58 19.46 -3.74
C TYR A 188 -14.95 19.13 -4.33
N ILE A 189 -15.90 18.79 -3.47
CA ILE A 189 -17.30 18.61 -3.87
C ILE A 189 -17.89 19.98 -4.23
N GLN A 190 -18.38 20.09 -5.45
CA GLN A 190 -18.99 21.29 -6.01
C GLN A 190 -20.50 21.32 -5.73
N ARG A 191 -21.16 22.45 -6.04
CA ARG A 191 -22.57 22.68 -5.70
C ARG A 191 -23.54 21.73 -6.40
N ASP A 192 -23.21 21.29 -7.59
CA ASP A 192 -23.96 20.33 -8.41
C ASP A 192 -23.59 18.86 -8.10
N GLY A 193 -22.69 18.63 -7.14
CA GLY A 193 -22.23 17.31 -6.72
C GLY A 193 -21.02 16.77 -7.48
N HIS A 194 -20.52 17.45 -8.52
CA HIS A 194 -19.27 17.02 -9.16
C HIS A 194 -18.07 17.24 -8.25
N VAL A 195 -16.99 16.47 -8.45
CA VAL A 195 -15.75 16.62 -7.69
C VAL A 195 -14.67 17.22 -8.58
N VAL A 196 -14.00 18.26 -8.08
CA VAL A 196 -12.74 18.74 -8.63
C VAL A 196 -11.59 18.12 -7.83
N GLY A 197 -10.63 17.50 -8.52
CA GLY A 197 -9.53 16.76 -7.90
C GLY A 197 -9.88 15.31 -7.62
N ASP A 198 -9.33 14.75 -6.56
CA ASP A 198 -9.44 13.33 -6.26
C ASP A 198 -10.66 13.03 -5.34
N PRO A 199 -11.69 12.29 -5.81
CA PRO A 199 -12.83 11.91 -4.97
C PRO A 199 -12.44 11.18 -3.68
N ARG A 200 -11.33 10.44 -3.68
CA ARG A 200 -10.80 9.76 -2.50
C ARG A 200 -10.37 10.73 -1.40
N GLY A 201 -9.95 11.94 -1.78
CA GLY A 201 -9.49 12.98 -0.86
C GLY A 201 -10.62 13.83 -0.26
N THR A 202 -11.87 13.69 -0.72
CA THR A 202 -12.97 14.60 -0.38
C THR A 202 -13.24 14.74 1.12
N GLY A 203 -13.31 13.62 1.83
CA GLY A 203 -13.56 13.61 3.28
C GLY A 203 -12.45 14.29 4.09
N LEU A 204 -11.19 13.94 3.81
CA LEU A 204 -10.03 14.55 4.48
C LEU A 204 -9.87 16.03 4.11
N THR A 205 -10.14 16.39 2.85
CA THR A 205 -10.18 17.78 2.36
C THR A 205 -11.18 18.60 3.17
N ALA A 206 -12.41 18.10 3.32
CA ALA A 206 -13.44 18.79 4.09
C ALA A 206 -13.05 18.94 5.56
N TYR A 207 -12.42 17.92 6.15
CA TYR A 207 -11.94 17.99 7.53
C TYR A 207 -10.80 19.01 7.72
N ALA A 208 -9.80 18.99 6.83
CA ALA A 208 -8.71 19.97 6.84
C ALA A 208 -9.24 21.41 6.76
N ARG A 209 -10.23 21.67 5.90
CA ARG A 209 -10.88 23.00 5.81
C ARG A 209 -11.60 23.40 7.09
N ARG A 210 -12.24 22.45 7.80
CA ARG A 210 -12.85 22.71 9.12
C ARG A 210 -11.81 23.08 10.19
N LEU A 211 -10.59 22.55 10.07
CA LEU A 211 -9.45 22.88 10.94
C LEU A 211 -8.77 24.21 10.55
N GLY A 212 -9.25 24.90 9.50
CA GLY A 212 -8.73 26.18 9.06
C GLY A 212 -7.73 26.12 7.92
N TRP A 213 -7.52 24.95 7.29
CA TRP A 213 -6.76 24.87 6.05
C TRP A 213 -7.47 25.67 4.95
N ARG A 214 -6.74 26.59 4.31
CA ARG A 214 -7.31 27.50 3.31
C ARG A 214 -7.62 26.78 1.98
N GLY A 215 -7.00 25.64 1.73
CA GLY A 215 -7.01 24.98 0.43
C GLY A 215 -5.88 25.46 -0.46
N GLY A 216 -5.64 24.75 -1.56
CA GLY A 216 -4.88 25.27 -2.69
C GLY A 216 -5.76 26.17 -3.57
N ASP A 217 -5.39 26.31 -4.83
CA ASP A 217 -6.08 27.18 -5.81
C ASP A 217 -7.45 26.61 -6.26
N GLY A 218 -7.88 25.49 -5.70
CA GLY A 218 -9.05 24.72 -6.11
C GLY A 218 -8.78 23.89 -7.35
N SER A 219 -7.51 23.53 -7.62
CA SER A 219 -7.11 22.79 -8.81
C SER A 219 -7.31 21.28 -8.64
N PRO A 220 -7.35 20.50 -9.75
CA PRO A 220 -7.43 19.04 -9.68
C PRO A 220 -6.23 18.34 -9.01
N PHE A 221 -5.14 19.08 -8.77
CA PHE A 221 -3.88 18.54 -8.23
C PHE A 221 -3.39 19.35 -7.02
N ASP A 222 -4.30 19.98 -6.28
CA ASP A 222 -3.95 20.65 -5.02
C ASP A 222 -3.46 19.63 -3.99
N VAL A 223 -2.25 19.80 -3.48
CA VAL A 223 -1.66 18.91 -2.46
C VAL A 223 -2.33 19.15 -1.10
N LEU A 224 -2.80 18.07 -0.47
CA LEU A 224 -3.35 18.12 0.88
C LEU A 224 -2.27 18.45 1.92
N PRO A 225 -2.62 19.18 3.00
CA PRO A 225 -1.70 19.36 4.12
C PRO A 225 -1.56 18.05 4.88
N LEU A 226 -0.47 17.89 5.62
CA LEU A 226 -0.35 16.85 6.63
C LEU A 226 -1.24 17.18 7.83
N LEU A 227 -2.05 16.22 8.25
CA LEU A 227 -2.85 16.28 9.46
C LEU A 227 -2.17 15.42 10.53
N VAL A 228 -1.42 16.08 11.40
CA VAL A 228 -0.61 15.42 12.43
C VAL A 228 -1.26 15.59 13.79
N GLN A 229 -1.51 14.47 14.46
CA GLN A 229 -2.05 14.40 15.81
C GLN A 229 -0.98 13.85 16.75
N ALA A 230 -0.33 14.74 17.50
CA ALA A 230 0.69 14.36 18.48
C ALA A 230 0.10 13.80 19.79
N ASP A 231 -1.07 14.28 20.20
CA ASP A 231 -1.79 13.84 21.41
C ASP A 231 -3.20 13.40 21.02
N PRO A 232 -3.63 12.16 21.30
CA PRO A 232 -4.96 11.66 20.94
C PRO A 232 -6.10 12.47 21.58
N ARG A 233 -5.84 13.25 22.63
CA ARG A 233 -6.82 14.10 23.32
C ARG A 233 -7.05 15.46 22.64
N ARG A 234 -6.24 15.80 21.63
CA ARG A 234 -6.36 17.06 20.88
C ARG A 234 -6.67 16.77 19.41
N PRO A 235 -7.36 17.68 18.70
CA PRO A 235 -7.52 17.55 17.25
C PRO A 235 -6.15 17.58 16.55
N PRO A 236 -6.02 16.95 15.37
CA PRO A 236 -4.82 17.11 14.55
C PRO A 236 -4.64 18.56 14.12
N ARG A 237 -3.41 18.89 13.76
CA ARG A 237 -3.05 20.18 13.17
C ARG A 237 -2.67 20.01 11.71
N CYS A 238 -3.01 21.00 10.90
CA CYS A 238 -2.68 21.05 9.49
C CYS A 238 -1.31 21.70 9.27
N PHE A 239 -0.48 21.05 8.45
CA PHE A 239 0.82 21.53 8.02
C PHE A 239 0.93 21.40 6.51
N ASP A 240 1.04 22.51 5.79
CA ASP A 240 1.27 22.45 4.35
C ASP A 240 2.64 21.82 4.08
N LEU A 241 2.72 20.97 3.05
CA LEU A 241 3.99 20.42 2.62
C LEU A 241 4.80 21.52 1.89
N PRO A 242 6.08 21.73 2.25
CA PRO A 242 6.95 22.60 1.50
C PRO A 242 7.03 22.17 0.03
N SER A 243 6.98 23.13 -0.90
CA SER A 243 6.98 22.84 -2.34
C SER A 243 8.24 22.09 -2.81
N ASP A 244 9.37 22.27 -2.12
CA ASP A 244 10.62 21.58 -2.40
C ASP A 244 10.62 20.10 -1.94
N ALA A 245 9.71 19.72 -1.04
CA ALA A 245 9.51 18.35 -0.62
C ALA A 245 8.58 17.56 -1.56
N VAL A 246 7.82 18.25 -2.42
CA VAL A 246 6.85 17.63 -3.33
C VAL A 246 7.41 17.59 -4.76
N LEU A 247 7.93 16.43 -5.15
CA LEU A 247 8.31 16.17 -6.54
C LEU A 247 7.09 15.68 -7.33
N GLU A 248 6.68 16.42 -8.37
CA GLU A 248 5.64 16.01 -9.31
C GLU A 248 6.21 15.81 -10.71
N VAL A 249 5.62 14.87 -11.46
CA VAL A 249 5.93 14.59 -12.86
C VAL A 249 4.73 14.97 -13.71
N PRO A 250 4.85 15.98 -14.61
CA PRO A 250 3.85 16.23 -15.65
C PRO A 250 3.72 15.02 -16.58
N LEU A 251 2.50 14.64 -16.94
CA LEU A 251 2.27 13.48 -17.80
C LEU A 251 2.16 13.88 -19.27
N LEU A 252 3.07 13.34 -20.07
CA LEU A 252 3.20 13.49 -21.51
C LEU A 252 3.00 12.13 -22.19
N HIS A 253 2.68 12.14 -23.48
CA HIS A 253 2.57 10.93 -24.28
C HIS A 253 3.65 10.88 -25.36
N PRO A 254 4.28 9.72 -25.64
CA PRO A 254 5.34 9.61 -26.64
C PRO A 254 4.87 9.85 -28.10
N GLU A 255 3.56 9.80 -28.35
CA GLU A 255 2.98 9.88 -29.71
C GLU A 255 1.87 10.92 -29.86
N PHE A 256 1.34 11.47 -28.77
CA PHE A 256 0.18 12.36 -28.80
C PHE A 256 0.55 13.72 -28.19
N ASP A 257 0.89 14.69 -29.04
CA ASP A 257 1.35 16.02 -28.58
C ASP A 257 0.28 16.76 -27.75
N TRP A 258 -1.00 16.57 -28.11
CA TRP A 258 -2.16 17.14 -27.40
C TRP A 258 -2.30 16.64 -25.95
N TRP A 259 -1.59 15.58 -25.56
CA TRP A 259 -1.65 15.05 -24.20
C TRP A 259 -1.13 16.05 -23.17
N SER A 260 -0.19 16.91 -23.57
CA SER A 260 0.36 17.96 -22.72
C SER A 260 -0.68 19.01 -22.31
N ASP A 261 -1.67 19.27 -23.18
CA ASP A 261 -2.75 20.23 -22.94
C ASP A 261 -3.71 19.77 -21.83
N LEU A 262 -3.69 18.48 -21.47
CA LEU A 262 -4.51 17.94 -20.39
C LEU A 262 -4.04 18.41 -19.00
N GLY A 263 -2.79 18.88 -18.87
CA GLY A 263 -2.23 19.37 -17.62
C GLY A 263 -2.11 18.30 -16.51
N LEU A 264 -2.19 17.01 -16.88
CA LEU A 264 -2.09 15.90 -15.94
C LEU A 264 -0.71 15.86 -15.28
N ARG A 265 -0.67 15.49 -14.00
CA ARG A 265 0.55 15.29 -13.23
C ARG A 265 0.35 14.27 -12.13
N TRP A 266 1.44 13.75 -11.60
CA TRP A 266 1.40 12.92 -10.41
C TRP A 266 2.64 13.09 -9.53
N HIS A 267 2.48 13.04 -8.22
CA HIS A 267 3.59 13.07 -7.28
C HIS A 267 4.47 11.82 -7.41
N ALA A 268 5.78 11.96 -7.25
CA ALA A 268 6.74 10.90 -7.54
C ALA A 268 6.84 9.84 -6.42
N VAL A 269 6.70 10.25 -5.15
CA VAL A 269 6.96 9.40 -3.99
C VAL A 269 5.66 8.83 -3.41
N PRO A 270 5.43 7.50 -3.46
CA PRO A 270 4.29 6.85 -2.82
C PRO A 270 4.56 6.53 -1.35
N ALA A 271 4.59 7.56 -0.49
CA ALA A 271 4.85 7.38 0.94
C ALA A 271 3.56 7.10 1.71
N LEU A 272 3.26 5.83 2.03
CA LEU A 272 2.13 5.44 2.91
C LEU A 272 2.36 5.97 4.32
N ALA A 273 1.32 6.52 4.96
CA ALA A 273 1.44 7.21 6.25
C ALA A 273 0.42 6.76 7.32
N ASN A 274 -0.61 6.00 6.95
CA ASN A 274 -1.68 5.56 7.87
C ASN A 274 -1.59 4.09 8.31
N MET A 275 -0.45 3.42 8.07
CA MET A 275 -0.21 2.06 8.52
C MET A 275 0.54 2.06 9.85
N CYS A 276 0.16 1.14 10.75
CA CYS A 276 0.90 0.84 11.96
C CYS A 276 2.02 -0.15 11.63
N LEU A 277 3.26 0.13 12.04
CA LEU A 277 4.32 -0.87 12.07
C LEU A 277 4.24 -1.63 13.40
N GLU A 278 3.99 -2.93 13.35
CA GLU A 278 3.92 -3.80 14.52
C GLU A 278 5.15 -4.71 14.59
N ILE A 279 5.93 -4.58 15.67
CA ILE A 279 7.16 -5.35 15.89
C ILE A 279 7.11 -5.94 17.29
N GLY A 280 7.13 -7.27 17.40
CA GLY A 280 7.26 -7.97 18.69
C GLY A 280 6.28 -7.51 19.77
N GLY A 281 5.05 -7.17 19.41
CA GLY A 281 4.02 -6.68 20.34
C GLY A 281 3.96 -5.16 20.55
N VAL A 282 4.89 -4.39 19.99
CA VAL A 282 4.91 -2.91 20.03
C VAL A 282 4.28 -2.34 18.76
N CYS A 283 3.43 -1.32 18.92
CA CYS A 283 2.72 -0.64 17.84
C CYS A 283 3.33 0.74 17.58
N TYR A 284 3.82 0.97 16.36
CA TYR A 284 4.26 2.28 15.87
C TYR A 284 3.19 2.87 14.97
N GLY A 285 2.25 3.62 15.55
CA GLY A 285 1.05 4.13 14.87
C GLY A 285 1.29 5.24 13.84
N ALA A 286 2.49 5.81 13.80
CA ALA A 286 2.95 6.72 12.75
C ALA A 286 4.34 6.27 12.28
N ALA A 287 4.38 5.61 11.14
CA ALA A 287 5.61 5.09 10.56
C ALA A 287 5.63 5.22 9.03
N PRO A 288 5.62 6.46 8.48
CA PRO A 288 5.50 6.65 7.04
C PRO A 288 6.62 5.98 6.26
N PHE A 289 6.25 5.26 5.20
CA PHE A 289 7.10 4.37 4.43
C PHE A 289 6.86 4.56 2.93
N ASN A 290 7.93 4.62 2.13
CA ASN A 290 7.85 4.61 0.68
C ASN A 290 8.70 3.49 0.06
N GLY A 291 8.22 2.98 -1.07
CA GLY A 291 9.04 2.44 -2.15
C GLY A 291 9.03 3.43 -3.32
N TRP A 292 8.88 2.91 -4.53
CA TRP A 292 8.56 3.71 -5.72
C TRP A 292 7.33 3.12 -6.42
N TYR A 293 6.73 3.90 -7.30
CA TYR A 293 5.53 3.47 -8.01
C TYR A 293 5.80 2.33 -8.99
N MET A 294 4.85 1.43 -9.09
CA MET A 294 4.57 0.66 -10.30
C MET A 294 3.58 1.45 -11.16
N GLY A 295 3.86 1.65 -12.46
CA GLY A 295 3.11 2.59 -13.31
C GLY A 295 1.58 2.40 -13.30
N THR A 296 1.12 1.15 -13.15
CA THR A 296 -0.31 0.81 -13.05
C THR A 296 -1.01 1.36 -11.81
N GLU A 297 -0.29 1.68 -10.74
CA GLU A 297 -0.87 2.37 -9.58
C GLU A 297 -1.39 3.77 -9.94
N ILE A 298 -0.68 4.47 -10.84
CA ILE A 298 -1.09 5.78 -11.31
C ILE A 298 -2.05 5.62 -12.49
N GLY A 299 -1.60 4.98 -13.57
CA GLY A 299 -2.33 4.94 -14.83
C GLY A 299 -3.60 4.10 -14.77
N ALA A 300 -3.56 2.93 -14.13
CA ALA A 300 -4.69 2.00 -14.10
C ALA A 300 -5.58 2.13 -12.87
N ARG A 301 -5.12 2.74 -11.78
CA ARG A 301 -5.92 2.97 -10.58
C ARG A 301 -6.23 4.44 -10.41
N ASN A 302 -5.25 5.25 -9.99
CA ASN A 302 -5.51 6.64 -9.60
C ASN A 302 -6.18 7.48 -10.71
N LEU A 303 -5.73 7.35 -11.94
CA LEU A 303 -6.24 8.14 -13.07
C LEU A 303 -7.44 7.51 -13.78
N ALA A 304 -7.62 6.18 -13.70
CA ALA A 304 -8.60 5.44 -14.48
C ALA A 304 -9.83 4.96 -13.68
N ASP A 305 -9.68 4.64 -12.39
CA ASP A 305 -10.79 4.12 -11.58
C ASP A 305 -11.98 5.11 -11.60
N THR A 306 -13.20 4.58 -11.71
CA THR A 306 -14.43 5.38 -11.84
C THR A 306 -14.78 6.16 -10.57
N ASP A 307 -14.28 5.72 -9.42
CA ASP A 307 -14.39 6.41 -8.13
C ASP A 307 -13.16 7.26 -7.81
N ARG A 308 -12.30 7.51 -8.80
CA ARG A 308 -11.11 8.38 -8.74
C ARG A 308 -11.20 9.46 -9.82
N TYR A 309 -10.13 9.72 -10.58
CA TYR A 309 -10.16 10.74 -11.63
C TYR A 309 -10.97 10.34 -12.87
N ASN A 310 -11.26 9.04 -13.07
CA ASN A 310 -12.13 8.53 -14.13
C ASN A 310 -11.82 9.10 -15.54
N LEU A 311 -10.56 9.12 -15.94
CA LEU A 311 -10.15 9.78 -17.20
C LEU A 311 -10.45 8.98 -18.47
N LEU A 312 -10.78 7.69 -18.38
CA LEU A 312 -10.91 6.82 -19.56
C LEU A 312 -11.95 7.31 -20.58
N PRO A 313 -13.17 7.75 -20.20
CA PRO A 313 -14.15 8.24 -21.16
C PRO A 313 -13.65 9.46 -21.94
N TYR A 314 -13.01 10.39 -21.24
CA TYR A 314 -12.47 11.62 -21.83
C TYR A 314 -11.29 11.33 -22.76
N LEU A 315 -10.37 10.46 -22.35
CA LEU A 315 -9.25 10.04 -23.20
C LEU A 315 -9.73 9.30 -24.46
N ALA A 316 -10.78 8.48 -24.35
CA ALA A 316 -11.36 7.79 -25.49
C ALA A 316 -11.93 8.76 -26.54
N GLU A 317 -12.56 9.85 -26.11
CA GLU A 317 -13.02 10.93 -27.00
C GLU A 317 -11.83 11.60 -27.71
N CYS A 318 -10.79 12.00 -26.97
CA CYS A 318 -9.59 12.61 -27.55
C CYS A 318 -8.87 11.68 -28.54
N LEU A 319 -8.92 10.36 -28.30
CA LEU A 319 -8.35 9.33 -29.17
C LEU A 319 -9.26 8.96 -30.36
N GLY A 320 -10.47 9.52 -30.44
CA GLY A 320 -11.44 9.20 -31.50
C GLY A 320 -11.93 7.75 -31.47
N LEU A 321 -12.06 7.15 -30.29
CA LEU A 321 -12.51 5.77 -30.11
C LEU A 321 -14.04 5.67 -30.12
N ASP A 322 -14.56 4.56 -30.65
CA ASP A 322 -15.99 4.24 -30.55
C ASP A 322 -16.33 3.78 -29.12
N THR A 323 -16.98 4.66 -28.35
CA THR A 323 -17.42 4.39 -26.98
C THR A 323 -18.86 3.85 -26.89
N SER A 324 -19.51 3.59 -28.02
CA SER A 324 -20.92 3.15 -28.04
C SER A 324 -21.14 1.75 -27.48
N SER A 325 -20.09 0.92 -27.43
CA SER A 325 -20.14 -0.45 -26.92
C SER A 325 -18.82 -0.85 -26.26
N ASP A 326 -18.89 -1.51 -25.11
CA ASP A 326 -17.71 -2.13 -24.47
C ASP A 326 -17.04 -3.18 -25.37
N ARG A 327 -17.74 -3.72 -26.38
CA ARG A 327 -17.18 -4.67 -27.36
C ARG A 327 -16.12 -4.06 -28.27
N SER A 328 -16.06 -2.73 -28.40
CA SER A 328 -15.01 -2.06 -29.16
C SER A 328 -13.66 -2.06 -28.43
N LEU A 329 -13.65 -2.44 -27.14
CA LEU A 329 -12.47 -2.43 -26.27
C LEU A 329 -11.85 -1.03 -26.11
N TRP A 330 -12.69 0.01 -26.19
CA TRP A 330 -12.24 1.40 -26.04
C TRP A 330 -11.61 1.66 -24.67
N LYS A 331 -12.13 1.03 -23.60
CA LYS A 331 -11.58 1.14 -22.23
C LYS A 331 -10.17 0.58 -22.18
N ASP A 332 -9.96 -0.61 -22.74
CA ASP A 332 -8.67 -1.31 -22.77
C ASP A 332 -7.63 -0.46 -23.53
N ARG A 333 -8.00 0.06 -24.71
CA ARG A 333 -7.11 0.91 -25.50
C ARG A 333 -6.75 2.21 -24.78
N ALA A 334 -7.73 2.95 -24.26
CA ALA A 334 -7.49 4.18 -23.51
C ALA A 334 -6.63 3.94 -22.25
N LEU A 335 -6.89 2.84 -21.54
CA LEU A 335 -6.15 2.44 -20.34
C LEU A 335 -4.68 2.12 -20.65
N VAL A 336 -4.40 1.46 -21.77
CA VAL A 336 -3.03 1.21 -22.23
C VAL A 336 -2.31 2.52 -22.55
N GLU A 337 -2.90 3.42 -23.34
CA GLU A 337 -2.26 4.71 -23.66
C GLU A 337 -2.01 5.56 -22.40
N LEU A 338 -2.94 5.55 -21.45
CA LEU A 338 -2.76 6.22 -20.17
C LEU A 338 -1.56 5.65 -19.39
N ASN A 339 -1.42 4.32 -19.32
CA ASN A 339 -0.26 3.71 -18.67
C ASN A 339 1.05 3.98 -19.41
N ARG A 340 1.02 4.03 -20.75
CA ARG A 340 2.18 4.42 -21.57
C ARG A 340 2.61 5.85 -21.27
N SER A 341 1.67 6.79 -21.15
CA SER A 341 1.96 8.19 -20.78
C SER A 341 2.68 8.27 -19.44
N VAL A 342 2.23 7.52 -18.43
CA VAL A 342 2.82 7.52 -17.09
C VAL A 342 4.27 7.03 -17.13
N LEU A 343 4.52 5.86 -17.73
CA LEU A 343 5.87 5.30 -17.81
C LEU A 343 6.81 6.21 -18.59
N HIS A 344 6.38 6.68 -19.77
CA HIS A 344 7.16 7.58 -20.60
C HIS A 344 7.54 8.88 -19.88
N SER A 345 6.62 9.44 -19.12
CA SER A 345 6.83 10.70 -18.41
C SER A 345 7.83 10.57 -17.27
N PHE A 346 7.72 9.49 -16.48
CA PHE A 346 8.65 9.22 -15.39
C PHE A 346 10.05 8.91 -15.91
N ASP A 347 10.17 8.14 -17.00
CA ASP A 347 11.44 7.86 -17.67
C ASP A 347 12.07 9.17 -18.20
N SER A 348 11.28 10.01 -18.87
CA SER A 348 11.75 11.28 -19.44
C SER A 348 12.17 12.29 -18.37
N ALA A 349 11.51 12.27 -17.21
CA ALA A 349 11.86 13.10 -16.05
C ALA A 349 13.03 12.53 -15.23
N GLY A 350 13.55 11.34 -15.56
CA GLY A 350 14.59 10.66 -14.79
C GLY A 350 14.13 10.23 -13.38
N VAL A 351 12.83 10.03 -13.19
CA VAL A 351 12.23 9.66 -11.90
C VAL A 351 12.02 8.15 -11.84
N THR A 352 12.43 7.54 -10.73
CA THR A 352 12.36 6.08 -10.55
C THR A 352 10.92 5.58 -10.59
N MET A 353 10.62 4.65 -11.49
CA MET A 353 9.36 3.93 -11.60
C MET A 353 9.61 2.50 -12.11
N ALA A 354 8.70 1.57 -11.82
CA ALA A 354 8.71 0.23 -12.38
C ALA A 354 7.51 -0.01 -13.31
N ASP A 355 7.72 -0.80 -14.38
CA ASP A 355 6.62 -1.40 -15.13
C ASP A 355 6.14 -2.70 -14.45
N HIS A 356 4.87 -3.03 -14.67
CA HIS A 356 4.22 -4.15 -14.01
C HIS A 356 4.70 -5.54 -14.49
N HIS A 357 5.24 -5.66 -15.71
CA HIS A 357 5.79 -6.93 -16.18
C HIS A 357 7.14 -7.24 -15.53
N THR A 358 8.02 -6.24 -15.44
CA THR A 358 9.32 -6.38 -14.76
C THR A 358 9.13 -6.63 -13.28
N GLU A 359 8.25 -5.87 -12.61
CA GLU A 359 8.05 -6.04 -11.18
C GLU A 359 7.41 -7.39 -10.83
N SER A 360 6.53 -7.92 -11.70
CA SER A 360 6.02 -9.28 -11.59
C SER A 360 7.12 -10.36 -11.64
N ARG A 361 8.10 -10.22 -12.55
CA ARG A 361 9.26 -11.14 -12.60
C ARG A 361 10.14 -11.02 -11.37
N ARG A 362 10.35 -9.79 -10.88
CA ARG A 362 11.12 -9.52 -9.66
C ARG A 362 10.46 -10.07 -8.42
N PHE A 363 9.13 -10.04 -8.35
CA PHE A 363 8.38 -10.68 -7.27
C PHE A 363 8.61 -12.19 -7.23
N LEU A 364 8.58 -12.88 -8.38
CA LEU A 364 8.90 -14.32 -8.41
C LEU A 364 10.37 -14.61 -8.05
N THR A 365 11.29 -13.70 -8.38
CA THR A 365 12.68 -13.79 -7.92
C THR A 365 12.76 -13.68 -6.39
N HIS A 366 11.96 -12.80 -5.78
CA HIS A 366 11.84 -12.71 -4.33
C HIS A 366 11.32 -14.01 -3.73
N VAL A 367 10.23 -14.55 -4.27
CA VAL A 367 9.65 -15.82 -3.82
C VAL A 367 10.69 -16.94 -3.84
N ALA A 368 11.41 -17.12 -4.96
CA ALA A 368 12.45 -18.14 -5.07
C ALA A 368 13.59 -17.94 -4.06
N ARG A 369 13.99 -16.69 -3.77
CA ARG A 369 15.01 -16.39 -2.75
C ARG A 369 14.56 -16.76 -1.35
N GLU A 370 13.32 -16.48 -1.00
CA GLU A 370 12.78 -16.81 0.33
C GLU A 370 12.62 -18.33 0.50
N GLU A 371 12.10 -19.02 -0.53
CA GLU A 371 11.97 -20.48 -0.56
C GLU A 371 13.34 -21.18 -0.45
N SER A 372 14.37 -20.65 -1.11
CA SER A 372 15.75 -21.19 -1.01
C SER A 372 16.33 -21.10 0.40
N ARG A 373 15.78 -20.21 1.25
CA ARG A 373 16.13 -20.10 2.67
C ARG A 373 15.13 -20.80 3.59
N GLY A 374 14.28 -21.66 3.04
CA GLY A 374 13.29 -22.44 3.80
C GLY A 374 12.13 -21.62 4.37
N ARG A 375 11.90 -20.39 3.88
CA ARG A 375 10.79 -19.54 4.33
C ARG A 375 9.60 -19.63 3.38
N ALA A 376 8.40 -19.76 3.94
CA ALA A 376 7.17 -19.58 3.20
C ALA A 376 6.96 -18.10 2.84
N VAL A 377 6.33 -17.83 1.70
CA VAL A 377 5.99 -16.47 1.26
C VAL A 377 4.50 -16.34 1.12
N GLY A 378 3.88 -15.65 2.08
CA GLY A 378 2.49 -15.25 2.00
C GLY A 378 2.27 -14.20 0.91
N ALA A 379 1.14 -14.27 0.21
CA ALA A 379 0.73 -13.26 -0.75
C ALA A 379 -0.78 -13.24 -1.00
N ASP A 380 -1.33 -12.04 -1.15
CA ASP A 380 -2.71 -11.83 -1.57
C ASP A 380 -2.74 -11.72 -3.10
N TRP A 381 -3.17 -12.80 -3.78
CA TRP A 381 -3.15 -12.88 -5.24
C TRP A 381 -3.86 -11.69 -5.91
N SER A 382 -4.97 -11.20 -5.34
CA SER A 382 -5.74 -10.08 -5.91
C SER A 382 -5.02 -8.73 -5.83
N TRP A 383 -3.99 -8.62 -4.99
CA TRP A 383 -3.12 -7.45 -4.90
C TRP A 383 -1.81 -7.62 -5.67
N ILE A 384 -1.29 -8.85 -5.79
CA ILE A 384 -0.05 -9.13 -6.50
C ILE A 384 -0.24 -9.11 -8.02
N VAL A 385 -1.37 -9.59 -8.54
CA VAL A 385 -1.65 -9.52 -9.98
C VAL A 385 -1.93 -8.09 -10.38
N PRO A 386 -1.19 -7.51 -11.36
CA PRO A 386 -1.43 -6.14 -11.79
C PRO A 386 -2.85 -5.93 -12.36
N PRO A 387 -3.44 -4.73 -12.17
CA PRO A 387 -4.81 -4.43 -12.61
C PRO A 387 -4.93 -4.28 -14.13
N LEU A 388 -3.82 -4.30 -14.86
CA LEU A 388 -3.75 -4.27 -16.32
C LEU A 388 -2.94 -5.48 -16.79
N SER A 389 -3.42 -6.16 -17.83
CA SER A 389 -2.71 -7.26 -18.50
C SER A 389 -2.36 -8.45 -17.59
N GLY A 390 -3.18 -8.75 -16.58
CA GLY A 390 -2.90 -9.74 -15.52
C GLY A 390 -2.34 -11.08 -16.02
N SER A 391 -3.04 -11.78 -16.93
CA SER A 391 -2.62 -13.10 -17.44
C SER A 391 -1.35 -13.09 -18.30
N THR A 392 -0.89 -11.93 -18.73
CA THR A 392 0.40 -11.77 -19.43
C THR A 392 1.58 -11.62 -18.46
N THR A 393 1.31 -11.57 -17.16
CA THR A 393 2.32 -11.52 -16.12
C THR A 393 2.53 -12.89 -15.49
N PRO A 394 3.76 -13.25 -15.08
CA PRO A 394 4.03 -14.58 -14.55
C PRO A 394 3.41 -14.80 -13.16
N VAL A 395 3.07 -13.73 -12.44
CA VAL A 395 2.45 -13.83 -11.10
C VAL A 395 1.01 -14.31 -11.12
N PHE A 396 0.31 -14.16 -12.27
CA PHE A 396 -1.04 -14.67 -12.46
C PHE A 396 -1.11 -16.20 -12.38
N HIS A 397 -0.10 -16.89 -12.91
CA HIS A 397 -0.06 -18.35 -13.10
C HIS A 397 0.37 -19.12 -11.86
N ARG A 398 0.47 -18.46 -10.71
CA ARG A 398 0.90 -19.04 -9.44
C ARG A 398 -0.15 -18.78 -8.36
N THR A 399 -0.42 -19.80 -7.55
CA THR A 399 -1.27 -19.67 -6.35
C THR A 399 -0.42 -19.30 -5.13
N TYR A 400 -1.02 -18.56 -4.21
CA TYR A 400 -0.38 -18.12 -2.97
C TYR A 400 -1.33 -18.32 -1.80
N ASP A 401 -0.78 -18.64 -0.63
CA ASP A 401 -1.51 -18.60 0.63
C ASP A 401 -1.40 -17.19 1.22
N ASP A 402 -2.53 -16.60 1.62
CA ASP A 402 -2.57 -15.27 2.25
C ASP A 402 -2.45 -15.40 3.78
N GLU A 403 -1.33 -15.97 4.23
CA GLU A 403 -1.03 -16.13 5.65
C GLU A 403 -0.36 -14.87 6.22
N PRO A 404 -0.95 -14.20 7.24
CA PRO A 404 -0.32 -13.08 7.90
C PRO A 404 0.93 -13.51 8.68
N ALA A 405 2.01 -12.74 8.57
CA ALA A 405 3.23 -12.93 9.35
C ALA A 405 3.57 -11.67 10.15
N THR A 406 4.30 -11.83 11.26
CA THR A 406 4.81 -10.72 12.08
C THR A 406 6.34 -10.71 12.09
N PRO A 407 7.02 -9.56 12.25
CA PRO A 407 6.52 -8.17 12.22
C PRO A 407 5.70 -7.83 10.97
N ALA A 408 4.84 -6.81 11.05
CA ALA A 408 3.88 -6.49 10.00
C ALA A 408 3.62 -4.99 9.89
N TYR A 409 3.20 -4.56 8.70
CA TYR A 409 2.51 -3.29 8.55
C TYR A 409 1.01 -3.51 8.45
N VAL A 410 0.23 -2.86 9.31
CA VAL A 410 -1.19 -3.15 9.52
C VAL A 410 -2.02 -1.88 9.41
N HIS A 411 -3.14 -1.95 8.68
CA HIS A 411 -4.18 -0.93 8.77
C HIS A 411 -5.07 -1.21 9.97
N HIS A 412 -4.92 -0.42 11.03
CA HIS A 412 -5.88 -0.44 12.14
C HIS A 412 -7.21 0.17 11.69
N PRO A 413 -8.38 -0.33 12.13
CA PRO A 413 -9.68 0.16 11.66
C PRO A 413 -9.84 1.68 11.71
N ASP A 414 -9.37 2.31 12.78
CA ASP A 414 -9.48 3.76 12.97
C ASP A 414 -8.61 4.56 11.98
N ALA A 415 -7.59 3.95 11.38
CA ALA A 415 -6.75 4.61 10.39
C ALA A 415 -7.53 4.93 9.11
N HIS A 416 -8.43 4.05 8.67
CA HIS A 416 -9.30 4.31 7.52
C HIS A 416 -10.34 5.38 7.84
N THR A 417 -10.86 5.40 9.07
CA THR A 417 -11.80 6.44 9.53
C THR A 417 -11.14 7.82 9.51
N ARG A 418 -9.95 7.96 10.11
CA ARG A 418 -9.16 9.21 10.05
C ARG A 418 -8.85 9.65 8.63
N ALA A 419 -8.46 8.72 7.76
CA ALA A 419 -8.17 8.99 6.36
C ALA A 419 -9.36 9.54 5.56
N ARG A 420 -10.59 9.23 5.97
CA ARG A 420 -11.82 9.81 5.41
C ARG A 420 -12.20 11.16 6.05
N GLY A 421 -11.38 11.71 6.95
CA GLY A 421 -11.71 12.93 7.69
C GLY A 421 -12.85 12.73 8.69
N GLU A 422 -13.08 11.49 9.11
CA GLU A 422 -14.04 11.10 10.14
C GLU A 422 -13.31 10.96 11.48
N GLU A 423 -13.91 11.46 12.55
CA GLU A 423 -13.40 11.20 13.90
C GLU A 423 -13.72 9.75 14.30
N PRO A 424 -12.75 8.97 14.82
CA PRO A 424 -13.03 7.65 15.34
C PRO A 424 -14.14 7.74 16.39
N THR A 425 -15.22 6.99 16.23
CA THR A 425 -16.24 6.89 17.26
C THR A 425 -15.61 6.24 18.48
N THR A 426 -15.31 7.03 19.52
CA THR A 426 -15.10 6.46 20.84
C THR A 426 -16.41 5.76 21.19
N GLN A 427 -16.45 4.43 21.11
CA GLN A 427 -17.46 3.67 21.82
C GLN A 427 -17.25 4.00 23.30
N ARG A 428 -17.93 5.04 23.78
CA ARG A 428 -18.14 5.22 25.22
C ARG A 428 -18.79 3.91 25.65
N PRO A 429 -18.24 3.18 26.63
CA PRO A 429 -18.94 2.02 27.17
C PRO A 429 -20.33 2.50 27.56
N THR A 430 -21.34 1.91 26.93
CA THR A 430 -22.74 2.13 27.29
C THR A 430 -22.88 1.74 28.73
N ARG A 431 -22.94 2.77 29.56
CA ARG A 431 -23.16 2.71 30.97
C ARG A 431 -24.62 2.20 31.18
N PRO A 432 -24.85 1.00 31.75
CA PRO A 432 -26.13 0.28 31.66
C PRO A 432 -27.21 0.77 32.64
N TRP A 433 -27.19 2.02 33.08
CA TRP A 433 -28.13 2.53 34.09
C TRP A 433 -29.44 3.10 33.54
N ARG A 434 -29.88 2.60 32.37
CA ARG A 434 -31.24 2.88 31.89
C ARG A 434 -32.22 1.72 32.09
N ASP A 435 -31.80 0.64 32.74
CA ASP A 435 -32.68 -0.47 33.14
C ASP A 435 -33.03 -0.45 34.66
N LEU A 436 -32.97 0.72 35.32
CA LEU A 436 -33.29 0.87 36.75
C LEU A 436 -34.18 2.07 37.10
N LEU A 437 -34.99 2.59 36.17
CA LEU A 437 -36.12 3.47 36.49
C LEU A 437 -37.37 3.11 35.67
#